data_AF-A0A936P922-F1
#
_entry.id   AF-A0A936P922-F1
#
_cell.length_a   1.000
_cell.length_b   1.000
_cell.length_c   1.000
_cell.angle_alpha   90.00
_cell.angle_beta   90.00
_cell.angle_gamma   90.00
#
_symmetry.space_group_name_H-M   'P 1'
#
loop_
_entity.id
_entity.type
_entity.pdbx_description
1 polymer ?
#
loop_
_entity_poly.entity_id
_entity_poly.type
_entity_poly.pdbx_seq_one_letter_code
_entity_poly.pdbx_strand_id
1 'polypeptide(L)'
;MTADNIAVLNAVLTLALVMLTGAYVFLTHRLIVHTKDASQENIRLQTLQARLAYFPKLSCRISEFGGRIVLTISNPCDHPAYDVDVFAVHGYAEDDVDLPTFSVNHLTDEGRKERVEPTDEGFFGLFDVMAYANFPGRKGVEVVLDTPIVPMYFHVLIQFRDVIGYNYAQTYWFFTDTSTGPHTYKLGVMRPAVPAPIPRINRDIDSTSTFVMEDKSDVTLYVDQEFVDIFKASFSSGYLRDTTRDVEDRGRWYDL
;
A
#
# COMPACT_ATOMS: atom_id res chain seq x y z
N MET A 1 80.58 -26.84 -1.19
CA MET A 1 79.21 -26.93 -0.65
C MET A 1 78.87 -28.39 -0.52
N THR A 2 78.62 -28.88 0.70
CA THR A 2 78.18 -30.26 0.94
C THR A 2 76.71 -30.41 0.52
N ALA A 3 76.30 -31.61 0.11
CA ALA A 3 74.92 -31.90 -0.31
C ALA A 3 73.88 -31.47 0.73
N ASP A 4 74.23 -31.53 2.03
CA ASP A 4 73.38 -31.11 3.13
C ASP A 4 73.05 -29.61 3.14
N ASN A 5 74.01 -28.75 2.75
CA ASN A 5 73.76 -27.30 2.67
C ASN A 5 72.79 -26.93 1.55
N ILE A 6 72.77 -27.72 0.47
CA ILE A 6 71.82 -27.56 -0.64
C ILE A 6 70.42 -27.99 -0.19
N ALA A 7 70.31 -29.08 0.56
CA ALA A 7 69.04 -29.57 1.08
C ALA A 7 68.38 -28.59 2.06
N VAL A 8 69.15 -28.02 3.00
CA VAL A 8 68.65 -27.02 3.96
C VAL A 8 68.19 -25.75 3.25
N LEU A 9 68.96 -25.25 2.28
CA LEU A 9 68.59 -24.07 1.49
C LEU A 9 67.28 -24.29 0.72
N ASN A 10 67.12 -25.46 0.09
CA ASN A 10 65.91 -25.83 -0.62
C ASN A 10 64.69 -25.90 0.32
N ALA A 11 64.86 -26.44 1.53
CA ALA A 11 63.79 -26.50 2.53
C ALA A 11 63.34 -25.09 2.97
N VAL A 12 64.28 -24.18 3.22
CA VAL A 12 63.99 -22.79 3.58
C VAL A 12 63.28 -22.06 2.43
N LEU A 13 63.73 -22.22 1.19
CA LEU A 13 63.11 -21.61 0.02
C LEU A 13 61.68 -22.13 -0.22
N THR A 14 61.46 -23.43 0.00
CA THR A 14 60.13 -24.04 -0.12
C THR A 14 59.19 -23.50 0.95
N LEU A 15 59.66 -23.39 2.19
CA LEU A 15 58.87 -22.82 3.29
C LEU A 15 58.52 -21.36 3.03
N ALA A 16 59.48 -20.55 2.56
CA ALA A 16 59.25 -19.16 2.20
C ALA A 16 58.22 -19.03 1.07
N LEU A 17 58.29 -19.89 0.05
CA LEU A 17 57.33 -19.92 -1.04
C LEU A 17 55.91 -20.28 -0.56
N VAL A 18 55.78 -21.27 0.33
CA VAL A 18 54.50 -21.67 0.93
C VAL A 18 53.90 -20.54 1.77
N MET A 19 54.72 -19.85 2.57
CA MET A 19 54.26 -18.69 3.35
C MET A 19 53.79 -17.55 2.43
N LEU A 20 54.53 -17.27 1.36
CA LEU A 20 54.19 -16.18 0.43
C LEU A 20 52.93 -16.51 -0.39
N THR A 21 52.78 -17.75 -0.84
CA THR A 21 51.54 -18.20 -1.50
C THR A 21 50.35 -18.21 -0.55
N GLY A 22 50.52 -18.67 0.70
CA GLY A 22 49.47 -18.60 1.72
C GLY A 22 49.02 -17.17 2.00
N ALA A 23 49.97 -16.24 2.17
CA ALA A 23 49.69 -14.81 2.36
C ALA A 23 48.98 -14.21 1.14
N TYR A 24 49.41 -14.54 -0.08
CA TYR A 24 48.78 -14.08 -1.32
C TYR A 24 47.33 -14.56 -1.44
N VAL A 25 47.08 -15.86 -1.20
CA VAL A 25 45.73 -16.44 -1.24
C VAL A 25 44.83 -15.80 -0.18
N PHE A 26 45.34 -15.60 1.04
CA PHE A 26 44.60 -14.96 2.11
C PHE A 26 44.21 -13.50 1.77
N LEU A 27 45.17 -12.71 1.28
CA LEU A 27 44.93 -11.32 0.87
C LEU A 27 43.94 -11.24 -0.30
N THR A 28 44.09 -12.12 -1.30
CA THR A 28 43.21 -12.18 -2.45
C THR A 28 41.79 -12.57 -2.04
N HIS A 29 41.64 -13.58 -1.19
CA HIS A 29 40.34 -13.98 -0.64
C HIS A 29 39.67 -12.82 0.11
N ARG A 30 40.41 -12.13 0.97
CA ARG A 30 39.89 -10.97 1.71
C ARG A 30 39.45 -9.84 0.77
N LEU A 31 40.21 -9.54 -0.28
CA LEU A 31 39.85 -8.54 -1.29
C LEU A 31 38.59 -8.92 -2.07
N ILE A 32 38.45 -10.19 -2.44
CA ILE A 32 37.25 -10.69 -3.13
C ILE A 32 36.02 -10.53 -2.25
N VAL A 33 36.10 -10.88 -0.97
CA VAL A 33 34.99 -10.72 -0.01
C VAL A 33 34.60 -9.24 0.12
N HIS A 34 35.56 -8.35 0.38
CA HIS A 34 35.27 -6.92 0.49
C HIS A 34 34.69 -6.31 -0.81
N THR A 35 35.19 -6.74 -1.97
CA THR A 35 34.68 -6.26 -3.26
C THR A 35 33.26 -6.75 -3.50
N LYS A 36 32.95 -7.98 -3.11
CA LYS A 36 31.60 -8.54 -3.18
C LYS A 36 30.63 -7.75 -2.30
N ASP A 37 30.99 -7.49 -1.06
CA ASP A 37 30.14 -6.73 -0.12
C ASP A 37 29.91 -5.30 -0.61
N ALA A 38 30.97 -4.62 -1.07
CA ALA A 38 30.87 -3.27 -1.63
C ALA A 38 30.02 -3.24 -2.91
N SER A 39 30.13 -4.26 -3.77
CA SER A 39 29.30 -4.38 -4.97
C SER A 39 27.83 -4.59 -4.61
N GLN A 40 27.53 -5.41 -3.60
CA GLN A 40 26.16 -5.66 -3.15
C GLN A 40 25.53 -4.39 -2.59
N GLU A 41 26.26 -3.62 -1.77
CA GLU A 41 25.75 -2.36 -1.23
C GLU A 41 25.56 -1.30 -2.33
N ASN A 42 26.47 -1.22 -3.31
CA ASN A 42 26.31 -0.30 -4.43
C ASN A 42 25.05 -0.64 -5.26
N ILE A 43 24.83 -1.92 -5.57
CA ILE A 43 23.60 -2.38 -6.24
C ILE A 43 22.36 -2.00 -5.41
N ARG A 44 22.40 -2.22 -4.08
CA ARG A 44 21.29 -1.86 -3.19
C ARG A 44 20.99 -0.37 -3.24
N LEU A 45 22.01 0.49 -3.15
CA LEU A 45 21.86 1.94 -3.18
C LEU A 45 21.38 2.44 -4.55
N GLN A 46 21.87 1.88 -5.65
CA GLN A 46 21.40 2.20 -7.00
C GLN A 46 19.92 1.85 -7.17
N THR A 47 19.50 0.67 -6.71
CA THR A 47 18.08 0.26 -6.73
C THR A 47 17.21 1.21 -5.90
N LEU A 48 17.67 1.61 -4.72
CA LEU A 48 16.95 2.57 -3.88
C LEU A 48 16.85 3.95 -4.53
N GLN A 49 17.92 4.43 -5.14
CA GLN A 49 17.92 5.72 -5.86
C GLN A 49 16.99 5.69 -7.06
N ALA A 50 17.04 4.63 -7.87
CA ALA A 50 16.13 4.45 -9.00
C ALA A 50 14.66 4.43 -8.51
N ARG A 51 14.38 3.68 -7.45
CA ARG A 51 13.04 3.62 -6.85
C ARG A 51 12.55 5.00 -6.42
N LEU A 52 13.35 5.76 -5.68
CA LEU A 52 12.97 7.10 -5.21
C LEU A 52 12.82 8.10 -6.35
N ALA A 53 13.60 7.94 -7.42
CA ALA A 53 13.51 8.80 -8.59
C ALA A 53 12.18 8.61 -9.34
N TYR A 54 11.67 7.38 -9.45
CA TYR A 54 10.45 7.06 -10.19
C TYR A 54 9.21 6.88 -9.30
N PHE A 55 9.30 7.18 -8.00
CA PHE A 55 8.21 6.95 -7.05
C PHE A 55 7.02 7.89 -7.33
N PRO A 56 5.82 7.36 -7.68
CA PRO A 56 4.63 8.17 -7.82
C PRO A 56 4.11 8.55 -6.42
N LYS A 57 3.67 9.80 -6.26
CA LYS A 57 3.11 10.27 -4.99
C LYS A 57 1.62 10.46 -5.17
N LEU A 58 0.82 9.47 -4.79
CA LEU A 58 -0.62 9.63 -4.72
C LEU A 58 -0.99 10.31 -3.41
N SER A 59 -1.78 11.37 -3.48
CA SER A 59 -2.37 12.03 -2.31
C SER A 59 -3.88 11.91 -2.36
N CYS A 60 -4.49 11.76 -1.19
CA CYS A 60 -5.91 11.53 -1.02
C CYS A 60 -6.53 12.67 -0.19
N ARG A 61 -7.76 13.08 -0.54
CA ARG A 61 -8.57 14.03 0.23
C ARG A 61 -10.04 13.68 0.12
N ILE A 62 -10.77 13.83 1.22
CA ILE A 62 -12.24 13.81 1.23
C ILE A 62 -12.77 15.23 1.43
N SER A 63 -13.78 15.61 0.67
CA SER A 63 -14.48 16.89 0.79
C SER A 63 -15.97 16.74 0.54
N GLU A 64 -16.78 17.67 1.03
CA GLU A 64 -18.19 17.76 0.67
C GLU A 64 -18.41 18.89 -0.34
N PHE A 65 -19.08 18.59 -1.44
CA PHE A 65 -19.48 19.57 -2.43
C PHE A 65 -20.97 19.40 -2.79
N GLY A 66 -21.79 20.39 -2.46
CA GLY A 66 -23.22 20.39 -2.80
C GLY A 66 -24.01 19.24 -2.15
N GLY A 67 -23.69 18.87 -0.91
CA GLY A 67 -24.35 17.76 -0.20
C GLY A 67 -23.85 16.37 -0.62
N ARG A 68 -22.79 16.30 -1.43
CA ARG A 68 -22.20 15.04 -1.87
C ARG A 68 -20.77 14.94 -1.39
N ILE A 69 -20.40 13.74 -0.95
CA ILE A 69 -19.02 13.44 -0.58
C ILE A 69 -18.21 13.18 -1.86
N VAL A 70 -17.06 13.84 -1.95
CA VAL A 70 -16.12 13.72 -3.06
C VAL A 70 -14.77 13.26 -2.52
N LEU A 71 -14.30 12.13 -3.05
CA LEU A 71 -12.93 11.64 -2.90
C LEU A 71 -12.08 12.20 -4.04
N THR A 72 -11.03 12.93 -3.67
CA THR A 72 -10.04 13.45 -4.60
C THR A 72 -8.75 12.67 -4.44
N ILE A 73 -8.27 12.09 -5.53
CA ILE A 73 -6.94 11.48 -5.61
C ILE A 73 -6.12 12.28 -6.60
N SER A 74 -4.87 12.57 -6.27
CA SER A 74 -3.99 13.35 -7.15
C SER A 74 -2.57 12.82 -7.14
N ASN A 75 -1.92 12.87 -8.29
CA ASN A 75 -0.51 12.54 -8.47
C ASN A 75 0.28 13.80 -8.84
N PRO A 76 0.75 14.60 -7.86
CA PRO A 76 1.57 15.79 -8.13
C PRO A 76 2.93 15.49 -8.76
N CYS A 77 3.37 14.23 -8.83
CA CYS A 77 4.64 13.88 -9.49
C CYS A 77 4.51 13.82 -11.01
N ASP A 78 5.65 13.83 -11.71
CA ASP A 78 5.71 13.63 -13.17
C ASP A 78 5.64 12.15 -13.58
N HIS A 79 5.79 11.24 -12.61
CA HIS A 79 5.78 9.80 -12.85
C HIS A 79 4.38 9.22 -12.66
N PRO A 80 3.88 8.43 -13.62
CA PRO A 80 2.58 7.77 -13.49
C PRO A 80 2.61 6.69 -12.41
N ALA A 81 1.46 6.44 -11.80
CA ALA A 81 1.20 5.22 -11.06
C ALA A 81 0.39 4.28 -11.95
N TYR A 82 0.68 2.98 -11.89
CA TYR A 82 -0.06 1.97 -12.63
C TYR A 82 -0.89 1.13 -11.69
N ASP A 83 -1.96 0.55 -12.23
CA ASP A 83 -2.71 -0.49 -11.54
C ASP A 83 -3.15 -0.02 -10.14
N VAL A 84 -3.78 1.16 -10.12
CA VAL A 84 -4.16 1.87 -8.91
C VAL A 84 -5.52 1.34 -8.46
N ASP A 85 -5.52 0.63 -7.34
CA ASP A 85 -6.73 0.16 -6.66
C ASP A 85 -7.01 1.05 -5.46
N VAL A 86 -8.25 1.52 -5.34
CA VAL A 86 -8.70 2.39 -4.25
C VAL A 86 -9.87 1.74 -3.57
N PHE A 87 -9.74 1.51 -2.27
CA PHE A 87 -10.80 1.02 -1.40
C PHE A 87 -11.15 2.12 -0.42
N ALA A 88 -12.34 2.70 -0.54
CA ALA A 88 -12.82 3.75 0.34
C ALA A 88 -13.95 3.20 1.22
N VAL A 89 -13.71 3.09 2.53
CA VAL A 89 -14.68 2.66 3.53
C VAL A 89 -15.26 3.87 4.23
N HIS A 90 -16.58 3.94 4.27
CA HIS A 90 -17.38 4.95 4.96
C HIS A 90 -17.79 4.35 6.30
N GLY A 91 -17.36 4.96 7.40
CA GLY A 91 -17.59 4.44 8.74
C GLY A 91 -18.84 5.01 9.41
N TYR A 92 -19.61 4.13 10.04
CA TYR A 92 -20.79 4.45 10.85
C TYR A 92 -20.66 3.79 12.23
N ALA A 93 -21.05 4.51 13.27
CA ALA A 93 -21.21 3.96 14.62
C ALA A 93 -22.65 3.45 14.79
N GLU A 94 -22.81 2.27 15.38
CA GLU A 94 -24.12 1.65 15.63
C GLU A 94 -24.99 2.49 16.58
N ASP A 95 -24.36 3.20 17.50
CA ASP A 95 -25.03 4.15 18.41
C ASP A 95 -25.76 5.29 17.68
N ASP A 96 -25.26 5.68 16.49
CA ASP A 96 -25.83 6.76 15.67
C ASP A 96 -26.68 6.24 14.52
N VAL A 97 -26.29 5.10 13.94
CA VAL A 97 -26.97 4.47 12.80
C VAL A 97 -27.15 2.98 13.07
N ASP A 98 -28.37 2.59 13.47
CA ASP A 98 -28.71 1.18 13.69
C ASP A 98 -28.57 0.35 12.40
N LEU A 99 -27.72 -0.68 12.44
CA LEU A 99 -27.40 -1.54 11.30
C LEU A 99 -28.63 -2.25 10.68
N PRO A 100 -29.55 -2.85 11.47
CA PRO A 100 -30.80 -3.39 10.95
C PRO A 100 -31.64 -2.35 10.18
N THR A 101 -31.80 -1.16 10.74
CA THR A 101 -32.55 -0.06 10.13
C THR A 101 -31.87 0.42 8.84
N PHE A 102 -30.56 0.59 8.88
CA PHE A 102 -29.75 0.93 7.70
C PHE A 102 -29.94 -0.07 6.57
N SER A 103 -29.84 -1.36 6.89
CA SER A 103 -29.95 -2.46 5.94
C SER A 103 -31.33 -2.48 5.26
N VAL A 104 -32.41 -2.26 6.01
CA VAL A 104 -33.78 -2.26 5.45
C VAL A 104 -34.03 -1.05 4.55
N ASN A 105 -33.50 0.11 4.93
CA ASN A 105 -33.81 1.38 4.25
C ASN A 105 -32.95 1.62 3.01
N HIS A 106 -31.68 1.24 3.03
CA HIS A 106 -30.71 1.65 2.02
C HIS A 106 -30.17 0.52 1.14
N LEU A 107 -30.22 -0.74 1.60
CA LEU A 107 -29.69 -1.87 0.82
C LEU A 107 -30.75 -2.53 -0.07
N THR A 108 -30.29 -3.12 -1.17
CA THR A 108 -31.05 -4.02 -2.04
C THR A 108 -31.35 -5.35 -1.34
N ASP A 109 -32.26 -6.15 -1.89
CA ASP A 109 -32.59 -7.47 -1.36
C ASP A 109 -31.40 -8.42 -1.30
N GLU A 110 -30.44 -8.26 -2.22
CA GLU A 110 -29.19 -9.02 -2.24
C GLU A 110 -28.25 -8.57 -1.14
N GLY A 111 -28.06 -7.26 -0.96
CA GLY A 111 -27.25 -6.71 0.13
C GLY A 111 -27.77 -7.11 1.51
N ARG A 112 -29.09 -7.18 1.69
CA ARG A 112 -29.70 -7.62 2.95
C ARG A 112 -29.47 -9.11 3.28
N LYS A 113 -29.04 -9.92 2.31
CA LYS A 113 -28.67 -11.33 2.55
C LYS A 113 -27.22 -11.47 3.02
N GLU A 114 -26.38 -10.48 2.73
CA GLU A 114 -25.02 -10.43 3.26
C GLU A 114 -25.08 -10.31 4.78
N ARG A 115 -24.33 -11.18 5.46
CA ARG A 115 -24.24 -11.16 6.92
C ARG A 115 -23.04 -10.33 7.30
N VAL A 116 -23.28 -9.05 7.55
CA VAL A 116 -22.30 -8.14 8.15
C VAL A 116 -22.68 -7.96 9.61
N GLU A 117 -21.70 -8.12 10.49
CA GLU A 117 -21.82 -7.82 11.91
C GLU A 117 -20.94 -6.59 12.21
N PRO A 118 -21.36 -5.69 13.12
CA PRO A 118 -20.50 -4.61 13.58
C PRO A 118 -19.21 -5.18 14.18
N THR A 119 -18.14 -4.41 14.11
CA THR A 119 -16.91 -4.66 14.86
C THR A 119 -17.17 -4.73 16.37
N ASP A 120 -16.21 -5.25 17.13
CA ASP A 120 -16.30 -5.32 18.61
C ASP A 120 -16.51 -3.94 19.26
N GLU A 121 -16.13 -2.85 18.57
CA GLU A 121 -16.31 -1.47 18.99
C GLU A 121 -17.63 -0.83 18.52
N GLY A 122 -18.50 -1.60 17.86
CA GLY A 122 -19.81 -1.14 17.38
C GLY A 122 -19.76 -0.34 16.08
N PHE A 123 -18.72 -0.49 15.26
CA PHE A 123 -18.63 0.16 13.95
C PHE A 123 -18.94 -0.79 12.80
N PHE A 124 -19.60 -0.28 11.77
CA PHE A 124 -19.77 -0.95 10.48
C PHE A 124 -19.60 0.06 9.35
N GLY A 125 -19.54 -0.40 8.10
CA GLY A 125 -19.33 0.52 6.99
C GLY A 125 -19.96 0.16 5.66
N LEU A 126 -19.71 1.05 4.71
CA LEU A 126 -19.93 0.86 3.28
C LEU A 126 -18.60 1.05 2.58
N PHE A 127 -18.21 0.16 1.68
CA PHE A 127 -16.98 0.34 0.91
C PHE A 127 -17.24 0.52 -0.58
N ASP A 128 -16.56 1.50 -1.19
CA ASP A 128 -16.44 1.69 -2.63
C ASP A 128 -15.08 1.18 -3.13
N VAL A 129 -15.08 0.60 -4.33
CA VAL A 129 -13.86 0.16 -5.03
C VAL A 129 -13.74 0.92 -6.33
N MET A 130 -12.56 1.50 -6.58
CA MET A 130 -12.22 2.17 -7.83
C MET A 130 -10.89 1.64 -8.34
N ALA A 131 -10.78 1.39 -9.64
CA ALA A 131 -9.56 0.90 -10.27
C ALA A 131 -9.16 1.79 -11.46
N TYR A 132 -7.88 2.13 -11.54
CA TYR A 132 -7.28 2.88 -12.64
C TYR A 132 -6.04 2.16 -13.16
N ALA A 133 -6.12 1.65 -14.39
CA ALA A 133 -4.98 0.96 -15.02
C ALA A 133 -3.74 1.86 -15.14
N ASN A 134 -3.96 3.16 -15.37
CA ASN A 134 -2.91 4.16 -15.47
C ASN A 134 -3.39 5.47 -14.84
N PHE A 135 -2.68 5.95 -13.82
CA PHE A 135 -2.90 7.22 -13.15
C PHE A 135 -1.76 8.18 -13.52
N PRO A 136 -1.97 9.09 -14.49
CA PRO A 136 -0.89 9.90 -15.03
C PRO A 136 -0.28 10.84 -13.99
N GLY A 137 0.98 11.22 -14.22
CA GLY A 137 1.60 12.32 -13.48
C GLY A 137 0.90 13.65 -13.75
N ARG A 138 0.95 14.57 -12.79
CA ARG A 138 0.33 15.90 -12.83
C ARG A 138 -1.18 15.91 -13.06
N LYS A 139 -1.86 14.82 -12.71
CA LYS A 139 -3.32 14.68 -12.83
C LYS A 139 -3.95 14.39 -11.48
N GLY A 140 -5.22 14.75 -11.36
CA GLY A 140 -6.09 14.26 -10.30
C GLY A 140 -7.41 13.75 -10.85
N VAL A 141 -8.10 12.99 -10.03
CA VAL A 141 -9.46 12.49 -10.28
C VAL A 141 -10.35 12.83 -9.08
N GLU A 142 -11.54 13.31 -9.37
CA GLU A 142 -12.60 13.53 -8.38
C GLU A 142 -13.69 12.49 -8.56
N VAL A 143 -13.96 11.74 -7.50
CA VAL A 143 -14.96 10.68 -7.46
C VAL A 143 -16.03 11.06 -6.45
N VAL A 144 -17.27 11.14 -6.91
CA VAL A 144 -18.42 11.29 -6.01
C VAL A 144 -18.67 9.93 -5.36
N LEU A 145 -18.62 9.89 -4.02
CA LEU A 145 -18.93 8.73 -3.21
C LEU A 145 -20.43 8.69 -2.90
N ASP A 146 -21.04 7.54 -3.08
CA ASP A 146 -22.47 7.35 -2.87
C ASP A 146 -22.72 7.00 -1.40
N THR A 147 -23.00 8.02 -0.59
CA THR A 147 -23.23 7.89 0.85
C THR A 147 -24.70 8.17 1.17
N PRO A 148 -25.54 7.18 1.52
CA PRO A 148 -26.95 7.41 1.85
C PRO A 148 -27.13 8.27 3.11
N ILE A 149 -26.18 8.16 4.03
CA ILE A 149 -26.05 8.93 5.26
C ILE A 149 -24.62 9.46 5.29
N VAL A 150 -24.44 10.71 5.71
CA VAL A 150 -23.12 11.32 5.87
C VAL A 150 -22.33 10.54 6.92
N PRO A 151 -21.22 9.88 6.55
CA PRO A 151 -20.45 9.07 7.48
C PRO A 151 -19.60 9.94 8.41
N MET A 152 -19.23 9.39 9.57
CA MET A 152 -18.44 10.13 10.56
C MET A 152 -16.97 10.23 10.19
N TYR A 153 -16.47 9.18 9.55
CA TYR A 153 -15.09 9.03 9.16
C TYR A 153 -14.97 8.18 7.89
N PHE A 154 -13.79 8.26 7.26
CA PHE A 154 -13.42 7.48 6.09
C PHE A 154 -12.09 6.78 6.33
N HIS A 155 -11.99 5.53 5.89
CA HIS A 155 -10.74 4.83 5.73
C HIS A 155 -10.50 4.56 4.25
N VAL A 156 -9.41 5.08 3.69
CA VAL A 156 -9.08 4.91 2.27
C VAL A 156 -7.76 4.15 2.15
N LEU A 157 -7.77 3.00 1.51
CA LEU A 157 -6.58 2.26 1.10
C LEU A 157 -6.35 2.51 -0.38
N ILE A 158 -5.16 3.02 -0.72
CA ILE A 158 -4.70 3.17 -2.09
C ILE A 158 -3.54 2.21 -2.29
N GLN A 159 -3.71 1.25 -3.19
CA GLN A 159 -2.65 0.38 -3.68
C GLN A 159 -2.27 0.79 -5.10
N PHE A 160 -0.99 0.76 -5.44
CA PHE A 160 -0.52 1.11 -6.78
C PHE A 160 0.85 0.49 -7.08
N ARG A 161 1.21 0.52 -8.36
CA ARG A 161 2.51 0.05 -8.87
C ARG A 161 3.31 1.19 -9.49
N ASP A 162 4.62 1.20 -9.27
CA ASP A 162 5.53 2.14 -9.95
C ASP A 162 5.95 1.64 -11.36
N VAL A 163 6.67 2.47 -12.11
CA VAL A 163 7.23 2.12 -13.44
C VAL A 163 8.14 0.90 -13.41
N ILE A 164 8.79 0.62 -12.27
CA ILE A 164 9.78 -0.46 -12.12
C ILE A 164 9.08 -1.78 -11.77
N GLY A 165 7.81 -1.73 -11.34
CA GLY A 165 6.97 -2.87 -11.04
C GLY A 165 6.79 -3.17 -9.55
N TYR A 166 7.28 -2.31 -8.65
CA TYR A 166 7.05 -2.48 -7.22
C TYR A 166 5.63 -2.04 -6.84
N ASN A 167 4.96 -2.84 -5.99
CA ASN A 167 3.66 -2.48 -5.43
C ASN A 167 3.85 -1.72 -4.11
N TYR A 168 2.96 -0.77 -3.87
CA TYR A 168 2.89 0.02 -2.65
C TYR A 168 1.44 0.07 -2.20
N ALA A 169 1.23 0.23 -0.90
CA ALA A 169 -0.06 0.56 -0.36
C ALA A 169 0.06 1.68 0.66
N GLN A 170 -1.01 2.47 0.76
CA GLN A 170 -1.12 3.55 1.73
C GLN A 170 -2.55 3.66 2.23
N THR A 171 -2.73 3.61 3.54
CA THR A 171 -3.99 3.87 4.22
C THR A 171 -4.06 5.31 4.69
N TYR A 172 -5.24 5.87 4.59
CA TYR A 172 -5.60 7.22 5.03
C TYR A 172 -6.83 7.12 5.91
N TRP A 173 -6.79 7.74 7.08
CA TRP A 173 -7.95 7.88 7.95
C TRP A 173 -8.36 9.35 8.01
N PHE A 174 -9.61 9.62 7.65
CA PHE A 174 -10.21 10.94 7.70
C PHE A 174 -11.37 10.95 8.68
N PHE A 175 -11.51 12.00 9.47
CA PHE A 175 -12.64 12.17 10.40
C PHE A 175 -13.28 13.54 10.22
N THR A 176 -14.56 13.63 10.57
CA THR A 176 -15.30 14.90 10.50
C THR A 176 -14.77 15.87 11.54
N ASP A 177 -14.41 17.07 11.12
CA ASP A 177 -14.13 18.18 12.03
C ASP A 177 -15.35 19.11 12.12
N THR A 178 -16.00 19.09 13.27
CA THR A 178 -17.16 19.92 13.59
C THR A 178 -16.78 21.37 13.93
N SER A 179 -15.49 21.67 14.12
CA SER A 179 -15.02 23.00 14.55
C SER A 179 -14.78 24.00 13.41
N THR A 180 -14.51 23.53 12.19
CA THR A 180 -14.17 24.37 11.03
C THR A 180 -15.35 24.69 10.10
N GLY A 181 -16.54 24.21 10.44
CA GLY A 181 -17.76 24.33 9.64
C GLY A 181 -18.42 22.96 9.43
N PRO A 182 -19.62 22.92 8.83
CA PRO A 182 -20.28 21.66 8.54
C PRO A 182 -19.45 20.83 7.55
N HIS A 183 -19.14 19.58 7.95
CA HIS A 183 -18.65 18.47 7.13
C HIS A 183 -17.30 18.65 6.41
N THR A 184 -16.36 19.37 7.03
CA THR A 184 -14.95 19.30 6.63
C THR A 184 -14.28 18.06 7.21
N TYR A 185 -13.72 17.20 6.35
CA TYR A 185 -12.95 16.03 6.79
C TYR A 185 -11.48 16.38 6.94
N LYS A 186 -10.89 16.03 8.09
CA LYS A 186 -9.47 16.18 8.36
C LYS A 186 -8.78 14.84 8.27
N LEU A 187 -7.58 14.85 7.68
CA LEU A 187 -6.69 13.69 7.71
C LEU A 187 -6.19 13.51 9.15
N GLY A 188 -6.52 12.38 9.76
CA GLY A 188 -6.01 11.99 11.08
C GLY A 188 -4.68 11.27 10.97
N VAL A 189 -4.65 10.17 10.23
CA VAL A 189 -3.48 9.29 10.13
C VAL A 189 -3.26 8.85 8.68
N MET A 190 -2.00 8.72 8.30
CA MET A 190 -1.56 8.15 7.03
C MET A 190 -0.49 7.09 7.31
N ARG A 191 -0.69 5.86 6.84
CA ARG A 191 0.25 4.74 7.03
C ARG A 191 0.55 4.01 5.72
N PRO A 192 1.78 3.54 5.49
CA PRO A 192 2.97 3.87 6.27
C PRO A 192 3.36 5.34 6.05
N ALA A 193 4.03 5.95 7.03
CA ALA A 193 4.53 7.33 6.91
C ALA A 193 5.61 7.45 5.81
N VAL A 194 6.39 6.38 5.62
CA VAL A 194 7.36 6.24 4.53
C VAL A 194 6.96 5.03 3.68
N PRO A 195 6.54 5.24 2.42
CA PRO A 195 6.18 4.15 1.53
C PRO A 195 7.35 3.17 1.34
N ALA A 196 7.03 1.88 1.44
CA ALA A 196 7.94 0.78 1.17
C ALA A 196 7.26 -0.21 0.22
N PRO A 197 8.02 -0.90 -0.65
CA PRO A 197 7.46 -1.96 -1.48
C PRO A 197 6.85 -3.07 -0.63
N ILE A 198 5.69 -3.55 -1.05
CA ILE A 198 4.97 -4.66 -0.42
C ILE A 198 4.54 -5.69 -1.46
N PRO A 199 4.23 -6.94 -1.06
CA PRO A 199 3.50 -7.87 -1.93
C PRO A 199 2.11 -7.31 -2.25
N ARG A 200 1.53 -7.69 -3.40
CA ARG A 200 0.21 -7.16 -3.79
C ARG A 200 -0.88 -7.68 -2.85
N ILE A 201 -1.80 -6.79 -2.48
CA ILE A 201 -3.04 -7.12 -1.79
C ILE A 201 -4.11 -7.36 -2.85
N ASN A 202 -4.73 -8.53 -2.82
CA ASN A 202 -5.87 -8.88 -3.66
C ASN A 202 -7.13 -8.99 -2.82
N ARG A 203 -8.29 -8.69 -3.40
CA ARG A 203 -9.57 -9.07 -2.80
C ARG A 203 -9.80 -10.56 -3.06
N ASP A 204 -10.29 -11.26 -2.05
CA ASP A 204 -10.72 -12.64 -2.22
C ASP A 204 -11.88 -12.69 -3.24
N ILE A 205 -11.88 -13.71 -4.10
CA ILE A 205 -12.96 -13.92 -5.08
C ILE A 205 -14.14 -14.62 -4.39
N ASP A 206 -13.84 -15.47 -3.40
CA ASP A 206 -14.82 -16.29 -2.70
C ASP A 206 -15.48 -15.54 -1.53
N SER A 207 -14.98 -14.36 -1.18
CA SER A 207 -15.45 -13.52 -0.08
C SER A 207 -15.40 -12.04 -0.47
N THR A 208 -16.52 -11.34 -0.33
CA THR A 208 -16.69 -9.94 -0.75
C THR A 208 -15.96 -8.94 0.15
N SER A 209 -15.53 -9.33 1.35
CA SER A 209 -15.01 -8.44 2.39
C SER A 209 -13.68 -8.89 3.00
N THR A 210 -12.91 -9.73 2.31
CA THR A 210 -11.57 -10.15 2.78
C THR A 210 -10.45 -9.82 1.80
N PHE A 211 -9.30 -9.46 2.36
CA PHE A 211 -8.06 -9.25 1.63
C PHE A 211 -7.12 -10.44 1.79
N VAL A 212 -6.38 -10.75 0.73
CA VAL A 212 -5.37 -11.80 0.69
C VAL A 212 -4.10 -11.24 0.06
N MET A 213 -2.96 -11.40 0.74
CA MET A 213 -1.66 -11.06 0.16
C MET A 213 -1.26 -12.09 -0.91
N GLU A 214 -0.63 -11.64 -1.99
CA GLU A 214 -0.11 -12.50 -3.07
C GLU A 214 0.87 -13.57 -2.54
N ASP A 215 1.71 -13.21 -1.56
CA ASP A 215 2.66 -14.10 -0.91
C ASP A 215 2.08 -14.88 0.28
N LYS A 216 0.77 -14.74 0.55
CA LYS A 216 0.03 -15.34 1.68
C LYS A 216 0.52 -14.90 3.07
N SER A 217 1.28 -13.81 3.15
CA SER A 217 1.57 -13.16 4.42
C SER A 217 0.32 -12.51 5.02
N ASP A 218 0.39 -12.13 6.29
CA ASP A 218 -0.70 -11.43 6.97
C ASP A 218 -0.82 -9.98 6.45
N VAL A 219 -2.01 -9.60 6.00
CA VAL A 219 -2.33 -8.26 5.46
C VAL A 219 -2.07 -7.16 6.49
N THR A 220 -2.27 -7.48 7.77
CA THR A 220 -2.16 -6.54 8.90
C THR A 220 -0.72 -6.08 9.15
N LEU A 221 0.27 -6.73 8.53
CA LEU A 221 1.67 -6.30 8.53
C LEU A 221 1.89 -5.03 7.71
N TYR A 222 1.01 -4.75 6.74
CA TYR A 222 1.17 -3.67 5.76
C TYR A 222 0.00 -2.68 5.75
N VAL A 223 -1.18 -3.14 6.16
CA VAL A 223 -2.42 -2.36 6.24
C VAL A 223 -2.83 -2.23 7.69
N ASP A 224 -3.41 -1.09 8.05
CA ASP A 224 -3.88 -0.86 9.41
C ASP A 224 -4.92 -1.90 9.84
N GLN A 225 -4.80 -2.43 11.06
CA GLN A 225 -5.74 -3.41 11.61
C GLN A 225 -7.17 -2.86 11.61
N GLU A 226 -7.32 -1.61 12.03
CA GLU A 226 -8.60 -0.89 12.04
C GLU A 226 -9.25 -0.84 10.66
N PHE A 227 -8.46 -0.60 9.61
CA PHE A 227 -8.94 -0.64 8.22
C PHE A 227 -9.45 -2.04 7.84
N VAL A 228 -8.71 -3.08 8.19
CA VAL A 228 -9.07 -4.47 7.86
C VAL A 228 -10.36 -4.88 8.58
N ASP A 229 -10.51 -4.51 9.85
CA ASP A 229 -11.68 -4.88 10.64
C ASP A 229 -12.93 -4.15 10.19
N ILE A 230 -12.86 -2.83 9.94
CA ILE A 230 -14.00 -2.09 9.41
C ILE A 230 -14.37 -2.55 8.00
N PHE A 231 -13.40 -2.88 7.15
CA PHE A 231 -13.68 -3.39 5.80
C PHE A 231 -14.42 -4.74 5.83
N LYS A 232 -14.04 -5.64 6.74
CA LYS A 232 -14.77 -6.90 6.97
C LYS A 232 -16.19 -6.66 7.45
N ALA A 233 -16.38 -5.66 8.31
CA ALA A 233 -17.66 -5.20 8.83
C ALA A 233 -18.38 -4.21 7.88
N SER A 234 -18.09 -4.24 6.57
CA SER A 234 -18.67 -3.32 5.59
C SER A 234 -19.42 -4.03 4.47
N PHE A 235 -20.52 -3.42 4.03
CA PHE A 235 -21.18 -3.83 2.80
C PHE A 235 -20.48 -3.22 1.59
N SER A 236 -20.44 -3.97 0.48
CA SER A 236 -20.16 -3.37 -0.81
C SER A 236 -21.23 -2.32 -1.09
N SER A 237 -20.79 -1.13 -1.38
CA SER A 237 -21.66 -0.02 -1.72
C SER A 237 -22.46 -0.30 -3.01
N GLY A 238 -22.05 -1.27 -3.84
CA GLY A 238 -22.84 -1.79 -4.96
C GLY A 238 -24.19 -2.42 -4.55
N TYR A 239 -24.39 -2.72 -3.28
CA TYR A 239 -25.68 -3.15 -2.75
C TYR A 239 -26.63 -2.01 -2.36
N LEU A 240 -26.24 -0.75 -2.55
CA LEU A 240 -27.12 0.38 -2.29
C LEU A 240 -28.20 0.52 -3.38
N ARG A 241 -29.41 0.93 -2.97
CA ARG A 241 -30.49 1.25 -3.91
C ARG A 241 -30.16 2.50 -4.72
N ASP A 242 -30.62 2.52 -5.97
CA ASP A 242 -30.53 3.68 -6.89
C ASP A 242 -29.10 4.17 -7.19
N THR A 243 -28.13 3.27 -7.20
CA THR A 243 -26.75 3.59 -7.55
C THR A 243 -26.38 3.10 -8.94
N THR A 244 -25.58 3.88 -9.67
CA THR A 244 -25.06 3.51 -11.00
C THR A 244 -23.55 3.48 -10.90
N ARG A 245 -22.91 2.33 -11.17
CA ARG A 245 -21.51 2.16 -10.76
C ARG A 245 -20.66 1.39 -11.74
N ASP A 246 -19.71 2.11 -12.28
CA ASP A 246 -18.51 1.58 -12.91
C ASP A 246 -17.39 1.53 -11.85
N VAL A 247 -16.70 0.39 -11.78
CA VAL A 247 -15.53 0.20 -10.91
C VAL A 247 -14.28 0.79 -11.57
N GLU A 248 -14.20 0.72 -12.90
CA GLU A 248 -13.05 1.16 -13.69
C GLU A 248 -13.18 2.61 -14.11
N ASP A 249 -12.07 3.36 -13.99
CA ASP A 249 -11.93 4.75 -14.46
C ASP A 249 -13.05 5.70 -14.00
N ARG A 250 -13.55 5.47 -12.78
CA ARG A 250 -14.62 6.28 -12.19
C ARG A 250 -14.11 7.69 -11.86
N GLY A 251 -14.94 8.69 -12.13
CA GLY A 251 -14.72 10.07 -11.70
C GLY A 251 -14.35 11.02 -12.83
N ARG A 252 -14.02 12.26 -12.46
CA ARG A 252 -13.65 13.32 -13.39
C ARG A 252 -12.17 13.66 -13.25
N TRP A 253 -11.43 13.46 -14.34
CA TRP A 253 -10.03 13.84 -14.42
C TRP A 253 -9.82 15.36 -14.56
N TYR A 254 -8.75 15.86 -13.96
CA TYR A 254 -8.31 17.25 -14.06
C TYR A 254 -6.78 17.37 -14.00
N ASP A 255 -6.27 18.52 -14.45
CA ASP A 255 -4.84 18.89 -14.40
C ASP A 255 -4.50 19.57 -13.07
N LEU A 256 -3.34 19.23 -12.49
CA LEU A 256 -2.81 19.80 -11.24
C LEU A 256 -1.98 21.07 -11.46
#